data_AF-A0A9P9P6R4-F1
#
_entry.id   AF-A0A9P9P6R4-F1
#
_cell.length_a   1.000
_cell.length_b   1.000
_cell.length_c   1.000
_cell.angle_alpha   90.00
_cell.angle_beta   90.00
_cell.angle_gamma   90.00
#
_symmetry.space_group_name_H-M   'P 1'
#
loop_
_entity.id
_entity.type
_entity.pdbx_description
1 polymer ?
#
loop_
_entity_poly.entity_id
_entity_poly.type
_entity_poly.pdbx_seq_one_letter_code
_entity_poly.pdbx_strand_id
1 'polypeptide(L)'
;MDFDVEDELLQVPAKFLQAPTLRYDGTTKTPTLGQWNLREGTQSVVKFQQKGSLRRIHVLELPGGLPNCTASEAHQALYDQLRGHGLALDPKITGPRIHYDRDSDADPSEDVAEFETNHVAVTANQLRRRAKQKPGDIPRDPDNLWYIRKFLNLILTSSSDCGLVVIPKKDYNLYAAAKRLADFSGRKLSFAIGSKFMRNGRFDDQFLSNLALKITLKMGGETHYLDSSGLSKCFNTGDKNIKRVKERTVVLGADVGHGGIGSRPGSPSVACVVGSVDSNMMRYPGSMRLQAGGQEIIETAELCSMVQERLRDWSEENNGAWPENMLFYRDGVSESQFAACKAKEIPAIKDAYKKLTKRDLKLTFVICGKRHNTRFYAMKKEDTYGEKFKIDGDFKEMSNGNLKPGLIVTDVITNKSPPNFFLQSHRAIKGTARSAHYHILEDGMGLKVHWISQITMQLCYAFCRATTGVSYVAPAYIADRMCERGRNYLRAWSLSPEMEPKFDPQPKKDHKGRPERMTRELLDKKKQEFAEELMQNTEIWGKNASAAGSKNPWSKSFSDEKGMFWL
;
A
#
# COMPACT_ATOMS: atom_id res chain seq x y z
N MET A 1 14.56 -34.19 33.63
CA MET A 1 14.62 -34.33 32.16
C MET A 1 15.98 -33.79 31.78
N ASP A 2 16.91 -34.70 31.48
CA ASP A 2 18.24 -34.32 31.01
C ASP A 2 18.14 -34.17 29.49
N PHE A 3 18.27 -32.93 29.01
CA PHE A 3 18.34 -32.65 27.58
C PHE A 3 19.70 -32.02 27.30
N ASP A 4 20.44 -32.61 26.38
CA ASP A 4 21.63 -32.00 25.81
C ASP A 4 21.21 -30.95 24.76
N VAL A 5 21.82 -29.78 24.84
CA VAL A 5 21.64 -28.68 23.90
C VAL A 5 22.99 -28.42 23.26
N GLU A 6 23.05 -28.42 21.94
CA GLU A 6 24.28 -28.12 21.21
C GLU A 6 24.62 -26.62 21.30
N ASP A 7 25.91 -26.30 21.41
CA ASP A 7 26.43 -24.93 21.48
C ASP A 7 26.58 -24.26 20.10
N GLU A 8 26.38 -25.03 19.02
CA GLU A 8 26.54 -24.57 17.64
C GLU A 8 25.19 -24.26 16.97
N LEU A 9 25.21 -23.37 15.98
CA LEU A 9 24.04 -23.12 15.14
C LEU A 9 23.83 -24.27 14.16
N LEU A 10 22.57 -24.67 14.00
CA LEU A 10 22.18 -25.71 13.06
C LEU A 10 22.51 -25.31 11.61
N GLN A 11 23.22 -26.19 10.91
CA GLN A 11 23.46 -26.06 9.48
C GLN A 11 22.26 -26.56 8.69
N VAL A 12 21.76 -25.75 7.76
CA VAL A 12 20.57 -26.06 6.97
C VAL A 12 20.87 -26.00 5.47
N PRO A 13 20.36 -26.96 4.67
CA PRO A 13 20.46 -26.88 3.22
C PRO A 13 19.60 -25.74 2.71
N ALA A 14 20.14 -24.98 1.76
CA ALA A 14 19.47 -23.85 1.16
C ALA A 14 19.70 -23.82 -0.36
N LYS A 15 18.77 -23.17 -1.07
CA LYS A 15 18.92 -22.88 -2.51
C LYS A 15 18.76 -21.38 -2.74
N PHE A 16 19.16 -20.92 -3.91
CA PHE A 16 18.92 -19.54 -4.34
C PHE A 16 18.05 -19.52 -5.60
N LEU A 17 16.87 -18.93 -5.48
CA LEU A 17 15.97 -18.66 -6.59
C LEU A 17 16.46 -17.43 -7.36
N GLN A 18 16.27 -17.47 -8.68
CA GLN A 18 16.60 -16.34 -9.54
C GLN A 18 15.51 -15.26 -9.46
N ALA A 19 15.94 -14.00 -9.55
CA ALA A 19 15.03 -12.87 -9.72
C ALA A 19 14.33 -12.93 -11.08
N PRO A 20 13.09 -12.41 -11.19
CA PRO A 20 12.42 -12.26 -12.49
C PRO A 20 13.17 -11.30 -13.40
N THR A 21 13.07 -11.53 -14.71
CA THR A 21 13.28 -10.46 -15.69
C THR A 21 12.07 -9.53 -15.64
N LEU A 22 12.32 -8.22 -15.62
CA LEU A 22 11.31 -7.18 -15.58
C LEU A 22 11.19 -6.54 -16.96
N ARG A 23 9.96 -6.30 -17.41
CA ARG A 23 9.67 -5.68 -18.71
C ARG A 23 9.13 -4.27 -18.51
N TYR A 24 9.79 -3.31 -19.14
CA TYR A 24 9.34 -1.93 -19.31
C TYR A 24 8.91 -1.74 -20.77
N ASP A 25 8.36 -0.59 -21.12
CA ASP A 25 7.99 -0.31 -22.51
C ASP A 25 9.27 -0.21 -23.37
N GLY A 26 9.41 -1.10 -24.35
CA GLY A 26 10.57 -1.20 -25.24
C GLY A 26 11.86 -1.80 -24.66
N THR A 27 11.95 -2.06 -23.34
CA THR A 27 13.21 -2.50 -22.70
C THR A 27 12.98 -3.51 -21.57
N THR A 28 14.05 -4.17 -21.13
CA THR A 28 14.01 -5.12 -20.00
C THR A 28 15.08 -4.80 -18.96
N LYS A 29 14.81 -5.18 -17.72
CA LYS A 29 15.75 -5.04 -16.59
C LYS A 29 15.85 -6.37 -15.86
N THR A 30 17.07 -6.79 -15.60
CA THR A 30 17.35 -7.94 -14.72
C THR A 30 17.84 -7.41 -13.38
N PRO A 31 17.11 -7.66 -12.28
CA PRO A 31 17.55 -7.25 -10.96
C PRO A 31 18.89 -7.87 -10.60
N THR A 32 19.82 -7.04 -10.14
CA THR A 32 21.11 -7.45 -9.60
C THR A 32 21.05 -7.34 -8.09
N LEU A 33 21.30 -8.45 -7.38
CA LEU A 33 21.18 -8.50 -5.92
C LEU A 33 19.85 -7.92 -5.43
N GLY A 34 18.74 -8.29 -6.09
CA GLY A 34 17.41 -7.85 -5.70
C GLY A 34 17.07 -6.39 -6.00
N GLN A 35 17.93 -5.63 -6.68
CA GLN A 35 17.70 -4.22 -7.03
C GLN A 35 17.88 -3.97 -8.52
N TRP A 36 17.21 -2.95 -9.02
CA TRP A 36 17.44 -2.40 -10.36
C TRP A 36 17.27 -0.88 -10.32
N ASN A 37 17.59 -0.22 -11.43
CA ASN A 37 17.36 1.21 -11.59
C ASN A 37 16.46 1.47 -12.81
N LEU A 38 15.93 2.69 -12.86
CA LEU A 38 15.06 3.16 -13.93
C LEU A 38 15.82 3.89 -15.03
N ARG A 39 17.16 3.96 -14.98
CA ARG A 39 17.96 4.61 -16.02
C ARG A 39 18.19 3.67 -17.20
N GLU A 40 18.32 4.26 -18.38
CA GLU A 40 18.77 3.60 -19.59
C GLU A 40 19.98 4.38 -20.13
N GLY A 41 21.17 3.78 -20.00
CA GLY A 41 22.41 4.53 -20.21
C GLY A 41 22.58 5.71 -19.25
N THR A 42 23.18 6.79 -19.75
CA THR A 42 23.56 7.97 -18.95
C THR A 42 22.50 9.06 -18.94
N GLN A 43 21.66 9.15 -19.97
CA GLN A 43 20.79 10.30 -20.22
C GLN A 43 19.29 9.99 -20.28
N SER A 44 18.88 8.72 -20.46
CA SER A 44 17.46 8.38 -20.55
C SER A 44 16.99 7.52 -19.38
N VAL A 45 15.67 7.37 -19.30
CA VAL A 45 15.00 6.52 -18.34
C VAL A 45 14.07 5.55 -19.05
N VAL A 46 13.79 4.43 -18.40
CA VAL A 46 12.85 3.43 -18.91
C VAL A 46 11.44 4.02 -18.99
N LYS A 47 10.70 3.66 -20.03
CA LYS A 47 9.28 4.01 -20.16
C LYS A 47 8.41 3.01 -19.41
N PHE A 48 7.41 3.51 -18.71
CA PHE A 48 6.45 2.68 -17.99
C PHE A 48 5.43 2.05 -18.95
N GLN A 49 4.91 0.88 -18.57
CA GLN A 49 3.87 0.16 -19.31
C GLN A 49 2.49 0.82 -19.07
N GLN A 50 2.17 1.90 -19.78
CA GLN A 50 1.04 2.75 -19.40
C GLN A 50 -0.32 2.27 -19.92
N LYS A 51 -1.29 2.13 -19.01
CA LYS A 51 -2.74 2.08 -19.30
C LYS A 51 -3.50 3.32 -18.78
N GLY A 52 -2.87 4.16 -17.95
CA GLY A 52 -3.48 5.33 -17.31
C GLY A 52 -3.22 6.63 -18.08
N SER A 53 -4.00 7.68 -17.79
CA SER A 53 -3.83 9.02 -18.37
C SER A 53 -3.63 10.07 -17.29
N LEU A 54 -2.51 10.80 -17.35
CA LEU A 54 -2.21 11.94 -16.49
C LEU A 54 -2.35 13.22 -17.29
N ARG A 55 -3.46 13.94 -17.11
CA ARG A 55 -3.69 15.19 -17.84
C ARG A 55 -2.78 16.30 -17.33
N ARG A 56 -2.74 16.49 -16.02
CA ARG A 56 -1.96 17.55 -15.36
C ARG A 56 -1.38 17.10 -14.03
N ILE A 57 -0.22 17.66 -13.71
CA ILE A 57 0.33 17.63 -12.36
C ILE A 57 0.38 19.03 -11.77
N HIS A 58 -0.20 19.19 -10.59
CA HIS A 58 -0.23 20.44 -9.83
C HIS A 58 0.66 20.32 -8.60
N VAL A 59 1.49 21.33 -8.33
CA VAL A 59 2.38 21.34 -7.16
C VAL A 59 1.90 22.40 -6.18
N LEU A 60 1.66 21.99 -4.94
CA LEU A 60 1.45 22.88 -3.80
C LEU A 60 2.69 22.81 -2.92
N GLU A 61 3.45 23.89 -2.87
CA GLU A 61 4.50 24.05 -1.88
C GLU A 61 3.89 24.65 -0.60
N LEU A 62 4.07 23.97 0.53
CA LEU A 62 3.78 24.58 1.84
C LEU A 62 5.01 25.35 2.33
N PRO A 63 4.86 26.38 3.19
CA PRO A 63 5.96 27.25 3.60
C PRO A 63 7.24 26.52 3.99
N GLY A 64 8.37 26.92 3.39
CA GLY A 64 9.69 26.28 3.55
C GLY A 64 9.84 24.92 2.87
N GLY A 65 8.87 24.53 2.04
CA GLY A 65 8.78 23.22 1.41
C GLY A 65 9.98 22.89 0.55
N LEU A 66 10.43 23.82 -0.30
CA LEU A 66 11.54 23.66 -1.24
C LEU A 66 12.72 24.59 -0.85
N PRO A 67 13.63 24.14 0.03
CA PRO A 67 14.69 25.00 0.55
C PRO A 67 15.82 25.32 -0.45
N ASN A 68 15.93 24.57 -1.55
CA ASN A 68 17.10 24.59 -2.44
C ASN A 68 16.77 24.83 -3.92
N CYS A 69 15.50 25.07 -4.24
CA CYS A 69 15.03 25.34 -5.59
C CYS A 69 13.66 26.02 -5.52
N THR A 70 13.26 26.72 -6.56
CA THR A 70 11.93 27.32 -6.67
C THR A 70 10.86 26.27 -6.99
N ALA A 71 9.59 26.58 -6.70
CA ALA A 71 8.45 25.75 -7.10
C ALA A 71 8.38 25.49 -8.62
N SER A 72 8.77 26.48 -9.43
CA SER A 72 8.79 26.38 -10.89
C SER A 72 9.83 25.37 -11.35
N GLU A 73 11.06 25.44 -10.84
CA GLU A 73 12.13 24.50 -11.20
C GLU A 73 11.78 23.07 -10.73
N ALA A 74 11.23 22.93 -9.53
CA ALA A 74 10.79 21.63 -9.01
C ALA A 74 9.65 21.01 -9.84
N HIS A 75 8.69 21.84 -10.28
CA HIS A 75 7.60 21.42 -11.16
C HIS A 75 8.13 20.98 -12.52
N GLN A 76 9.01 21.77 -13.13
CA GLN A 76 9.61 21.47 -14.42
C GLN A 76 10.46 20.18 -14.36
N ALA A 77 11.32 20.03 -13.35
CA ALA A 77 12.13 18.83 -13.18
C ALA A 77 11.29 17.56 -13.01
N LEU A 78 10.21 17.64 -12.23
CA LEU A 78 9.27 16.52 -12.09
C LEU A 78 8.51 16.26 -13.40
N TYR A 79 8.08 17.31 -14.10
CA TYR A 79 7.39 17.21 -15.38
C TYR A 79 8.26 16.47 -16.41
N ASP A 80 9.51 16.88 -16.56
CA ASP A 80 10.47 16.27 -17.48
C ASP A 80 10.72 14.81 -17.11
N GLN A 81 10.84 14.51 -15.81
CA GLN A 81 11.01 13.14 -15.35
C GLN A 81 9.79 12.25 -15.66
N LEU A 82 8.57 12.76 -15.44
CA LEU A 82 7.33 12.04 -15.76
C LEU A 82 7.21 11.78 -17.27
N ARG A 83 7.53 12.79 -18.08
CA ARG A 83 7.55 12.68 -19.55
C ARG A 83 8.60 11.67 -20.01
N GLY A 84 9.78 11.65 -19.39
CA GLY A 84 10.84 10.67 -19.66
C GLY A 84 10.37 9.23 -19.42
N HIS A 85 9.58 9.00 -18.38
CA HIS A 85 8.94 7.70 -18.12
C HIS A 85 7.70 7.41 -18.99
N GLY A 86 7.40 8.28 -19.96
CA GLY A 86 6.33 8.10 -20.94
C GLY A 86 4.94 8.53 -20.48
N LEU A 87 4.80 9.28 -19.37
CA LEU A 87 3.49 9.81 -18.98
C LEU A 87 3.08 10.90 -19.97
N ALA A 88 1.94 10.69 -20.63
CA ALA A 88 1.38 11.62 -21.62
C ALA A 88 0.81 12.86 -20.92
N LEU A 89 1.64 13.89 -20.77
CA LEU A 89 1.27 15.19 -20.21
C LEU A 89 0.88 16.16 -21.34
N ASP A 90 -0.19 16.94 -21.17
CA ASP A 90 -0.58 17.96 -22.16
C ASP A 90 0.30 19.22 -22.01
N PRO A 91 1.22 19.51 -22.96
CA PRO A 91 2.14 20.65 -22.85
C PRO A 91 1.44 22.02 -22.93
N LYS A 92 0.22 22.11 -23.48
CA LYS A 92 -0.51 23.37 -23.65
C LYS A 92 -1.28 23.81 -22.40
N ILE A 93 -1.51 22.89 -21.47
CA ILE A 93 -2.34 23.12 -20.28
C ILE A 93 -1.54 22.97 -18.97
N THR A 94 -0.23 22.70 -19.07
CA THR A 94 0.66 22.39 -17.94
C THR A 94 1.61 23.53 -17.58
N GLY A 95 1.12 24.78 -17.63
CA GLY A 95 1.84 25.89 -17.01
C GLY A 95 1.95 25.69 -15.49
N PRO A 96 3.05 26.11 -14.85
CA PRO A 96 3.19 26.04 -13.40
C PRO A 96 2.09 26.88 -12.76
N ARG A 97 1.18 26.24 -12.00
CA ARG A 97 0.26 26.96 -11.10
C ARG A 97 0.84 26.86 -9.70
N ILE A 98 1.56 27.91 -9.35
CA ILE A 98 2.20 28.06 -8.05
C ILE A 98 1.20 28.75 -7.14
N HIS A 99 0.98 28.19 -5.96
CA HIS A 99 0.19 28.83 -4.91
C HIS A 99 1.13 29.05 -3.73
N TYR A 100 1.58 30.29 -3.57
CA TYR A 100 2.29 30.77 -2.38
C TYR A 100 1.30 31.42 -1.41
N ASP A 101 1.64 31.42 -0.13
CA ASP A 101 1.33 32.51 0.79
C ASP A 101 2.24 32.45 2.04
N ARG A 102 3.15 33.42 2.17
CA ARG A 102 3.22 34.44 3.25
C ARG A 102 4.60 35.07 3.34
N ASP A 103 4.67 36.37 3.04
CA ASP A 103 5.53 37.36 3.69
C ASP A 103 5.10 38.78 3.27
N SER A 104 3.90 39.21 3.70
CA SER A 104 3.55 40.63 3.83
C SER A 104 2.29 40.78 4.70
N ASP A 105 2.24 41.83 5.52
CA ASP A 105 1.11 42.21 6.38
C ASP A 105 -0.13 42.69 5.57
N ALA A 106 -0.44 42.06 4.44
CA ALA A 106 -1.54 42.44 3.56
C ALA A 106 -2.88 41.87 4.01
N ASP A 107 -3.93 42.67 3.85
CA ASP A 107 -5.32 42.35 4.18
C ASP A 107 -5.84 41.17 3.32
N PRO A 108 -6.35 40.07 3.92
CA PRO A 108 -6.91 38.93 3.19
C PRO A 108 -8.09 39.27 2.27
N SER A 109 -8.60 40.50 2.30
CA SER A 109 -9.66 40.98 1.41
C SER A 109 -9.18 41.31 -0.01
N GLU A 110 -7.89 41.60 -0.22
CA GLU A 110 -7.32 41.93 -1.54
C GLU A 110 -6.90 40.68 -2.33
N ASP A 111 -6.42 39.62 -1.68
CA ASP A 111 -5.98 38.36 -2.34
C ASP A 111 -7.13 37.54 -2.94
N VAL A 112 -8.37 37.83 -2.53
CA VAL A 112 -9.56 37.28 -3.17
C VAL A 112 -9.65 37.75 -4.63
N ALA A 113 -9.15 38.95 -4.96
CA ALA A 113 -9.20 39.52 -6.30
C ALA A 113 -8.18 38.88 -7.28
N GLU A 114 -7.04 38.40 -6.79
CA GLU A 114 -6.04 37.75 -7.66
C GLU A 114 -6.39 36.28 -7.94
N PHE A 115 -7.08 35.62 -6.99
CA PHE A 115 -7.75 34.34 -7.24
C PHE A 115 -8.96 34.47 -8.20
N GLU A 116 -9.58 35.65 -8.27
CA GLU A 116 -10.73 35.98 -9.13
C GLU A 116 -10.36 36.18 -10.62
N THR A 117 -9.11 36.53 -10.96
CA THR A 117 -8.74 36.90 -12.34
C THR A 117 -8.44 35.71 -13.28
N ASN A 118 -8.13 34.51 -12.79
CA ASN A 118 -7.67 33.37 -13.63
C ASN A 118 -8.54 32.08 -13.57
N HIS A 119 -9.88 32.28 -13.44
CA HIS A 119 -11.02 31.34 -13.66
C HIS A 119 -11.76 30.82 -12.42
N VAL A 120 -12.91 31.44 -12.06
CA VAL A 120 -14.31 31.05 -12.38
C VAL A 120 -15.22 31.89 -11.47
N ALA A 121 -15.91 32.87 -12.06
CA ALA A 121 -16.73 33.90 -11.41
C ALA A 121 -18.04 33.40 -10.73
N VAL A 122 -18.18 32.12 -10.40
CA VAL A 122 -19.44 31.55 -9.89
C VAL A 122 -19.33 31.20 -8.41
N THR A 123 -19.09 32.19 -7.54
CA THR A 123 -19.50 32.15 -6.11
C THR A 123 -19.31 33.47 -5.32
N ALA A 124 -18.93 34.59 -5.96
CA ALA A 124 -18.66 35.85 -5.26
C ALA A 124 -19.87 36.41 -4.47
N ASN A 125 -21.10 36.26 -4.98
CA ASN A 125 -22.29 36.81 -4.33
C ASN A 125 -22.77 36.03 -3.10
N GLN A 126 -22.40 34.75 -2.95
CA GLN A 126 -22.72 33.97 -1.75
C GLN A 126 -21.70 34.20 -0.63
N LEU A 127 -20.44 34.51 -0.98
CA LEU A 127 -19.36 34.82 -0.02
C LEU A 127 -19.51 36.23 0.58
N ARG A 128 -19.91 37.24 -0.22
CA ARG A 128 -20.15 38.61 0.26
C ARG A 128 -21.23 38.71 1.35
N ARG A 129 -22.24 37.83 1.33
CA ARG A 129 -23.31 37.83 2.35
C ARG A 129 -22.89 37.21 3.69
N ARG A 130 -21.84 36.38 3.72
CA ARG A 130 -21.31 35.77 4.96
C ARG A 130 -20.10 36.53 5.54
N ALA A 131 -19.45 37.40 4.77
CA ALA A 131 -18.31 38.21 5.21
C ALA A 131 -18.67 39.47 6.03
N LYS A 132 -19.94 39.63 6.47
CA LYS A 132 -20.34 40.69 7.42
C LYS A 132 -20.14 40.28 8.89
N GLN A 133 -19.06 39.55 9.20
CA GLN A 133 -18.62 39.33 10.58
C GLN A 133 -17.35 40.13 10.84
N LYS A 134 -17.28 40.75 12.03
CA LYS A 134 -16.25 41.71 12.41
C LYS A 134 -14.85 41.07 12.39
N PRO A 135 -13.76 41.85 12.27
CA PRO A 135 -12.37 41.37 12.11
C PRO A 135 -11.75 40.73 13.37
N GLY A 136 -12.53 39.94 14.12
CA GLY A 136 -12.10 39.19 15.30
C GLY A 136 -12.60 37.75 15.35
N ASP A 137 -13.45 37.31 14.41
CA ASP A 137 -14.12 36.00 14.47
C ASP A 137 -13.73 35.04 13.32
N ILE A 138 -12.61 35.27 12.62
CA ILE A 138 -12.05 34.27 11.70
C ILE A 138 -11.12 33.36 12.53
N PRO A 139 -11.43 32.05 12.71
CA PRO A 139 -10.53 31.17 13.43
C PRO A 139 -9.18 31.13 12.70
N ARG A 140 -8.10 31.42 13.42
CA ARG A 140 -6.73 31.09 12.96
C ARG A 140 -6.72 29.59 12.63
N ASP A 141 -6.60 29.21 11.37
CA ASP A 141 -6.32 27.81 10.98
C ASP A 141 -4.83 27.55 11.22
N PRO A 142 -4.43 26.77 12.25
CA PRO A 142 -3.03 26.63 12.63
C PRO A 142 -2.21 25.68 11.73
N ASP A 143 -2.81 24.96 10.77
CA ASP A 143 -2.29 23.63 10.37
C ASP A 143 -2.05 23.39 8.86
N ASN A 144 -1.91 24.42 8.01
CA ASN A 144 -1.75 24.28 6.53
C ASN A 144 -2.90 23.55 5.79
N LEU A 145 -3.91 23.04 6.51
CA LEU A 145 -5.02 22.27 5.94
C LEU A 145 -5.96 23.13 5.12
N TRP A 146 -6.10 24.41 5.46
CA TRP A 146 -6.80 25.39 4.64
C TRP A 146 -6.29 25.42 3.20
N TYR A 147 -4.97 25.57 3.01
CA TYR A 147 -4.33 25.63 1.70
C TYR A 147 -4.56 24.35 0.91
N ILE A 148 -4.43 23.19 1.58
CA ILE A 148 -4.70 21.89 0.96
C ILE A 148 -6.16 21.77 0.55
N ARG A 149 -7.12 22.18 1.39
CA ARG A 149 -8.55 22.10 1.06
C ARG A 149 -8.91 22.99 -0.13
N LYS A 150 -8.33 24.19 -0.20
CA LYS A 150 -8.47 25.08 -1.35
C LYS A 150 -7.87 24.45 -2.61
N PHE A 151 -6.66 23.92 -2.51
CA PHE A 151 -5.97 23.23 -3.60
C PHE A 151 -6.78 22.04 -4.17
N LEU A 152 -7.32 21.19 -3.30
CA LEU A 152 -8.13 20.04 -3.70
C LEU A 152 -9.45 20.44 -4.39
N ASN A 153 -10.08 21.53 -3.95
CA ASN A 153 -11.41 21.91 -4.42
C ASN A 153 -11.38 22.80 -5.67
N LEU A 154 -10.40 23.68 -5.77
CA LEU A 154 -10.36 24.73 -6.80
C LEU A 154 -9.42 24.38 -7.96
N ILE A 155 -8.46 23.48 -7.74
CA ILE A 155 -7.37 23.24 -8.70
C ILE A 155 -7.44 21.81 -9.22
N LEU A 156 -7.47 20.81 -8.34
CA LEU A 156 -7.62 19.40 -8.73
C LEU A 156 -9.07 19.12 -9.09
N THR A 157 -9.53 19.62 -10.23
CA THR A 157 -10.95 19.53 -10.62
C THR A 157 -11.26 18.28 -11.45
N SER A 158 -10.28 17.74 -12.19
CA SER A 158 -10.44 16.53 -13.00
C SER A 158 -10.01 15.26 -12.27
N SER A 159 -10.62 14.12 -12.62
CA SER A 159 -10.15 12.80 -12.21
C SER A 159 -8.79 12.45 -12.85
N SER A 160 -8.44 13.04 -14.00
CA SER A 160 -7.15 12.83 -14.66
C SER A 160 -6.04 13.77 -14.15
N ASP A 161 -6.30 14.60 -13.14
CA ASP A 161 -5.29 15.46 -12.51
C ASP A 161 -4.66 14.75 -11.30
N CYS A 162 -3.37 15.02 -11.04
CA CYS A 162 -2.70 14.62 -9.81
C CYS A 162 -2.08 15.82 -9.11
N GLY A 163 -2.29 15.92 -7.80
CA GLY A 163 -1.63 16.93 -6.96
C GLY A 163 -0.38 16.38 -6.27
N LEU A 164 0.62 17.23 -6.09
CA LEU A 164 1.80 16.99 -5.26
C LEU A 164 1.89 18.07 -4.19
N VAL A 165 1.81 17.68 -2.92
CA VAL A 165 2.10 18.58 -1.80
C VAL A 165 3.56 18.40 -1.39
N VAL A 166 4.30 19.51 -1.31
CA VAL A 166 5.70 19.54 -0.88
C VAL A 166 5.78 20.18 0.50
N ILE A 167 6.40 19.47 1.45
CA ILE A 167 6.54 19.90 2.84
C ILE A 167 8.01 19.98 3.27
N PRO A 168 8.37 20.89 4.20
CA PRO A 168 9.74 21.06 4.67
C PRO A 168 10.28 19.83 5.41
N LYS A 169 9.42 19.20 6.21
CA LYS A 169 9.74 18.08 7.07
C LYS A 169 8.58 17.11 7.17
N LYS A 170 8.84 15.92 7.68
CA LYS A 170 7.83 14.88 7.85
C LYS A 170 6.79 15.32 8.88
N ASP A 171 5.53 15.39 8.46
CA ASP A 171 4.38 15.62 9.33
C ASP A 171 3.33 14.53 9.08
N TYR A 172 3.11 13.67 10.08
CA TYR A 172 2.15 12.57 9.96
C TYR A 172 0.70 13.01 10.12
N ASN A 173 0.43 14.07 10.89
CA ASN A 173 -0.93 14.56 11.14
C ASN A 173 -1.45 15.27 9.89
N LEU A 174 -0.66 16.20 9.36
CA LEU A 174 -0.96 16.90 8.11
C LEU A 174 -1.12 15.92 6.96
N TYR A 175 -0.18 14.97 6.81
CA TYR A 175 -0.27 13.93 5.78
C TYR A 175 -1.56 13.13 5.88
N ALA A 176 -1.92 12.66 7.07
CA ALA A 176 -3.12 11.85 7.28
C ALA A 176 -4.40 12.64 6.97
N ALA A 177 -4.51 13.88 7.47
CA ALA A 177 -5.65 14.74 7.22
C ALA A 177 -5.79 15.10 5.72
N ALA A 178 -4.68 15.44 5.06
CA ALA A 178 -4.67 15.74 3.63
C ALA A 178 -5.05 14.53 2.76
N LYS A 179 -4.53 13.32 3.09
CA LYS A 179 -4.94 12.08 2.40
C LYS A 179 -6.41 11.80 2.61
N ARG A 180 -6.92 11.92 3.83
CA ARG A 180 -8.34 11.73 4.10
C ARG A 180 -9.21 12.68 3.26
N LEU A 181 -8.88 13.97 3.26
CA LEU A 181 -9.61 14.98 2.46
C LEU A 181 -9.58 14.63 0.96
N ALA A 182 -8.40 14.32 0.42
CA ALA A 182 -8.23 14.02 -1.00
C ALA A 182 -8.93 12.71 -1.38
N ASP A 183 -8.72 11.66 -0.60
CA ASP A 183 -9.20 10.32 -0.93
C ASP A 183 -10.74 10.24 -0.85
N PHE A 184 -11.34 10.94 0.12
CA PHE A 184 -12.80 10.97 0.29
C PHE A 184 -13.50 11.84 -0.76
N SER A 185 -12.77 12.79 -1.36
CA SER A 185 -13.26 13.66 -2.44
C SER A 185 -12.90 13.16 -3.85
N GLY A 186 -12.21 12.01 -3.98
CA GLY A 186 -11.82 11.47 -5.29
C GLY A 186 -10.68 12.22 -5.95
N ARG A 187 -9.82 12.88 -5.15
CA ARG A 187 -8.67 13.66 -5.65
C ARG A 187 -7.37 12.89 -5.42
N LYS A 188 -6.59 12.72 -6.48
CA LYS A 188 -5.32 11.98 -6.42
C LYS A 188 -4.22 12.89 -5.90
N LEU A 189 -3.76 12.63 -4.68
CA LEU A 189 -2.72 13.43 -4.04
C LEU A 189 -1.45 12.59 -3.79
N SER A 190 -0.29 13.20 -3.99
CA SER A 190 1.06 12.75 -3.65
C SER A 190 1.71 13.71 -2.65
N PHE A 191 2.71 13.23 -1.91
CA PHE A 191 3.47 14.03 -0.93
C PHE A 191 4.96 13.84 -1.14
N ALA A 192 5.72 14.92 -0.99
CA ALA A 192 7.17 14.92 -1.05
C ALA A 192 7.77 15.80 0.05
N ILE A 193 8.99 15.49 0.47
CA ILE A 193 9.80 16.36 1.32
C ILE A 193 10.72 17.13 0.37
N GLY A 194 10.64 18.46 0.33
CA GLY A 194 11.29 19.21 -0.74
C GLY A 194 12.82 19.19 -0.67
N SER A 195 13.41 18.99 0.52
CA SER A 195 14.87 18.78 0.64
C SER A 195 15.40 17.59 -0.16
N LYS A 196 14.54 16.64 -0.57
CA LYS A 196 14.92 15.47 -1.38
C LYS A 196 14.90 15.73 -2.89
N PHE A 197 14.40 16.87 -3.35
CA PHE A 197 14.42 17.20 -4.78
C PHE A 197 15.84 17.40 -5.29
N MET A 198 16.76 17.85 -4.43
CA MET A 198 18.13 18.17 -4.80
C MET A 198 19.12 17.26 -4.09
N ARG A 199 20.11 16.77 -4.83
CA ARG A 199 21.26 16.01 -4.32
C ARG A 199 22.53 16.49 -5.03
N ASN A 200 23.54 16.91 -4.25
CA ASN A 200 24.81 17.45 -4.77
C ASN A 200 24.64 18.61 -5.78
N GLY A 201 23.74 19.55 -5.46
CA GLY A 201 23.52 20.75 -6.30
C GLY A 201 22.76 20.52 -7.60
N ARG A 202 22.17 19.33 -7.80
CA ARG A 202 21.36 18.99 -8.98
C ARG A 202 20.07 18.29 -8.56
N PHE A 203 19.07 18.29 -9.44
CA PHE A 203 17.86 17.50 -9.21
C PHE A 203 18.19 16.02 -9.06
N ASP A 204 17.56 15.37 -8.07
CA ASP A 204 17.75 13.96 -7.82
C ASP A 204 16.80 13.12 -8.67
N ASP A 205 17.25 12.77 -9.87
CA ASP A 205 16.49 11.94 -10.83
C ASP A 205 15.95 10.66 -10.17
N GLN A 206 16.71 10.04 -9.25
CA GLN A 206 16.26 8.81 -8.59
C GLN A 206 15.06 9.07 -7.68
N PHE A 207 15.04 10.21 -6.98
CA PHE A 207 13.91 10.63 -6.16
C PHE A 207 12.69 10.97 -7.04
N LEU A 208 12.90 11.74 -8.11
CA LEU A 208 11.85 12.13 -9.04
C LEU A 208 11.25 10.91 -9.78
N SER A 209 12.06 9.95 -10.21
CA SER A 209 11.58 8.68 -10.79
C SER A 209 10.75 7.87 -9.78
N ASN A 210 11.14 7.86 -8.50
CA ASN A 210 10.36 7.19 -7.46
C ASN A 210 9.02 7.89 -7.19
N LEU A 211 8.95 9.22 -7.34
CA LEU A 211 7.68 9.94 -7.35
C LEU A 211 6.85 9.58 -8.59
N ALA A 212 7.48 9.47 -9.76
CA ALA A 212 6.82 9.07 -11.00
C ALA A 212 6.17 7.69 -10.87
N LEU A 213 6.85 6.69 -10.29
CA LEU A 213 6.25 5.38 -10.00
C LEU A 213 4.93 5.53 -9.23
N LYS A 214 4.92 6.31 -8.15
CA LYS A 214 3.72 6.51 -7.30
C LYS A 214 2.61 7.24 -8.04
N ILE A 215 2.95 8.23 -8.85
CA ILE A 215 1.98 8.99 -9.64
C ILE A 215 1.34 8.08 -10.69
N THR A 216 2.14 7.32 -11.45
CA THR A 216 1.63 6.35 -12.44
C THR A 216 0.61 5.38 -11.83
N LEU A 217 0.91 4.82 -10.65
CA LEU A 217 0.00 3.91 -9.95
C LEU A 217 -1.31 4.57 -9.52
N LYS A 218 -1.26 5.84 -9.09
CA LYS A 218 -2.45 6.62 -8.74
C LYS A 218 -3.33 6.89 -9.95
N MET A 219 -2.73 7.08 -11.11
CA MET A 219 -3.45 7.30 -12.37
C MET A 219 -3.95 6.02 -13.03
N GLY A 220 -3.87 4.87 -12.35
CA GLY A 220 -4.30 3.57 -12.88
C GLY A 220 -3.33 2.92 -13.88
N GLY A 221 -2.12 3.50 -14.04
CA GLY A 221 -1.08 2.94 -14.90
C GLY A 221 -0.28 1.83 -14.23
N GLU A 222 0.47 1.08 -15.04
CA GLU A 222 1.41 0.05 -14.62
C GLU A 222 2.84 0.55 -14.88
N THR A 223 3.79 0.17 -14.02
CA THR A 223 5.17 0.67 -14.12
C THR A 223 6.04 -0.30 -14.92
N HIS A 224 6.10 -1.55 -14.45
CA HIS A 224 6.74 -2.67 -15.14
C HIS A 224 5.87 -3.92 -15.09
N TYR A 225 6.20 -4.92 -15.89
CA TYR A 225 5.65 -6.27 -15.82
C TYR A 225 6.72 -7.28 -15.42
N LEU A 226 6.29 -8.39 -14.83
CA LEU A 226 7.12 -9.58 -14.72
C LEU A 226 7.17 -10.28 -16.09
N ASP A 227 8.33 -10.80 -16.48
CA ASP A 227 8.44 -11.57 -17.72
C ASP A 227 7.49 -12.78 -17.69
N SER A 228 6.53 -12.80 -18.64
CA SER A 228 5.47 -13.79 -18.64
C SER A 228 6.01 -15.20 -18.87
N SER A 229 7.12 -15.37 -19.60
CA SER A 229 7.68 -16.69 -19.86
C SER A 229 8.25 -17.32 -18.59
N GLY A 230 8.94 -16.53 -17.75
CA GLY A 230 9.45 -16.97 -16.46
C GLY A 230 8.31 -17.26 -15.48
N LEU A 231 7.36 -16.34 -15.37
CA LEU A 231 6.24 -16.49 -14.43
C LEU A 231 5.31 -17.65 -14.80
N SER A 232 4.95 -17.84 -16.08
CA SER A 232 4.09 -18.95 -16.51
C SER A 232 4.69 -20.32 -16.22
N LYS A 233 6.02 -20.48 -16.30
CA LYS A 233 6.71 -21.72 -15.92
C LYS A 233 6.54 -22.07 -14.44
N CYS A 234 6.37 -21.05 -13.60
CA CYS A 234 6.17 -21.24 -12.17
C CYS A 234 4.74 -21.73 -11.83
N PHE A 235 3.75 -21.48 -12.70
CA PHE A 235 2.38 -21.97 -12.52
C PHE A 235 2.22 -23.40 -13.06
N ASN A 236 2.96 -24.33 -12.47
CA ASN A 236 2.97 -25.73 -12.86
C ASN A 236 2.31 -26.60 -11.79
N THR A 237 1.17 -27.23 -12.14
CA THR A 237 0.42 -28.12 -11.25
C THR A 237 0.87 -29.58 -11.34
N GLY A 238 1.83 -29.88 -12.21
CA GLY A 238 2.23 -31.26 -12.57
C GLY A 238 1.25 -31.97 -13.52
N ASP A 239 0.04 -31.44 -13.71
CA ASP A 239 -0.95 -31.97 -14.63
C ASP A 239 -0.84 -31.32 -16.01
N LYS A 240 -0.35 -32.10 -16.99
CA LYS A 240 -0.14 -31.66 -18.37
C LYS A 240 -1.43 -31.30 -19.11
N ASN A 241 -2.60 -31.70 -18.59
CA ASN A 241 -3.89 -31.38 -19.19
C ASN A 241 -4.36 -29.96 -18.83
N ILE A 242 -3.84 -29.38 -17.74
CA ILE A 242 -4.23 -28.04 -17.31
C ILE A 242 -3.32 -27.01 -17.99
N LYS A 243 -3.84 -26.41 -19.06
CA LYS A 243 -3.16 -25.32 -19.78
C LYS A 243 -3.55 -23.96 -19.21
N ARG A 244 -2.66 -22.98 -19.35
CA ARG A 244 -2.92 -21.56 -19.06
C ARG A 244 -3.36 -21.29 -17.60
N VAL A 245 -2.73 -21.99 -16.65
CA VAL A 245 -3.01 -21.87 -15.22
C VAL A 245 -2.88 -20.42 -14.76
N LYS A 246 -1.78 -19.75 -15.13
CA LYS A 246 -1.51 -18.33 -14.82
C LYS A 246 -2.65 -17.42 -15.29
N GLU A 247 -3.06 -17.56 -16.56
CA GLU A 247 -4.11 -16.72 -17.16
C GLU A 247 -5.49 -16.93 -16.53
N ARG A 248 -5.66 -18.01 -15.78
CA ARG A 248 -6.90 -18.36 -15.05
C ARG A 248 -6.75 -18.22 -13.54
N THR A 249 -5.67 -17.59 -13.06
CA THR A 249 -5.38 -17.44 -11.63
C THR A 249 -5.44 -15.98 -11.22
N VAL A 250 -6.31 -15.68 -10.26
CA VAL A 250 -6.30 -14.40 -9.54
C VAL A 250 -5.39 -14.50 -8.31
N VAL A 251 -4.60 -13.47 -8.04
CA VAL A 251 -3.74 -13.39 -6.85
C VAL A 251 -4.29 -12.35 -5.89
N LEU A 252 -4.60 -12.74 -4.67
CA LEU A 252 -5.11 -11.86 -3.61
C LEU A 252 -4.07 -11.70 -2.50
N GLY A 253 -4.07 -10.53 -1.88
CA GLY A 253 -3.32 -10.23 -0.66
C GLY A 253 -4.25 -9.68 0.41
N ALA A 254 -4.06 -10.07 1.67
CA ALA A 254 -4.84 -9.60 2.79
C ALA A 254 -4.00 -9.35 4.04
N ASP A 255 -4.36 -8.31 4.78
CA ASP A 255 -3.74 -7.92 6.04
C ASP A 255 -4.78 -7.33 7.00
N VAL A 256 -4.45 -7.33 8.29
CA VAL A 256 -5.21 -6.64 9.33
C VAL A 256 -4.27 -5.71 10.11
N GLY A 257 -4.53 -4.41 10.01
CA GLY A 257 -3.78 -3.40 10.75
C GLY A 257 -4.47 -3.01 12.05
N HIS A 258 -3.83 -3.23 13.20
CA HIS A 258 -4.34 -2.79 14.50
C HIS A 258 -3.93 -1.36 14.86
N GLY A 259 -4.64 -0.77 15.84
CA GLY A 259 -4.18 0.42 16.55
C GLY A 259 -2.80 0.22 17.15
N GLY A 260 -1.96 1.25 17.10
CA GLY A 260 -0.63 1.23 17.69
C GLY A 260 -0.67 1.34 19.21
N ILE A 261 0.50 1.22 19.85
CA ILE A 261 0.65 1.53 21.28
C ILE A 261 0.23 2.99 21.49
N GLY A 262 -0.61 3.24 22.50
CA GLY A 262 -1.18 4.57 22.77
C GLY A 262 -2.37 4.95 21.88
N SER A 263 -2.85 4.06 21.02
CA SER A 263 -4.13 4.28 20.32
C SER A 263 -5.29 4.34 21.33
N ARG A 264 -6.28 5.17 21.00
CA ARG A 264 -7.49 5.36 21.79
C ARG A 264 -8.16 4.00 22.11
N PRO A 265 -8.68 3.79 23.34
CA PRO A 265 -9.42 2.57 23.67
C PRO A 265 -10.52 2.28 22.64
N GLY A 266 -10.69 1.00 22.32
CA GLY A 266 -11.66 0.56 21.30
C GLY A 266 -11.26 0.85 19.86
N SER A 267 -10.06 1.40 19.59
CA SER A 267 -9.58 1.62 18.22
C SER A 267 -9.77 0.37 17.36
N PRO A 268 -10.51 0.45 16.25
CA PRO A 268 -10.85 -0.71 15.45
C PRO A 268 -9.62 -1.23 14.71
N SER A 269 -9.66 -2.51 14.35
CA SER A 269 -8.70 -3.07 13.40
C SER A 269 -9.19 -2.77 11.99
N VAL A 270 -8.24 -2.55 11.06
CA VAL A 270 -8.53 -2.28 9.66
C VAL A 270 -8.17 -3.52 8.84
N ALA A 271 -9.17 -4.26 8.36
CA ALA A 271 -8.96 -5.38 7.45
C ALA A 271 -8.93 -4.89 6.01
N CYS A 272 -7.97 -5.36 5.21
CA CYS A 272 -7.85 -5.03 3.80
C CYS A 272 -7.66 -6.27 2.94
N VAL A 273 -8.28 -6.27 1.75
CA VAL A 273 -8.05 -7.28 0.71
C VAL A 273 -7.80 -6.58 -0.62
N VAL A 274 -6.69 -6.93 -1.25
CA VAL A 274 -6.30 -6.46 -2.59
C VAL A 274 -6.22 -7.64 -3.54
N GLY A 275 -6.41 -7.44 -4.84
CA GLY A 275 -6.43 -8.53 -5.80
C GLY A 275 -6.01 -8.10 -7.19
N SER A 276 -5.20 -8.91 -7.85
CA SER A 276 -4.81 -8.70 -9.24
C SER A 276 -6.04 -8.61 -10.12
N VAL A 277 -6.04 -7.78 -11.16
CA VAL A 277 -7.15 -7.70 -12.13
C VAL A 277 -6.93 -8.55 -13.37
N ASP A 278 -5.69 -8.92 -13.67
CA ASP A 278 -5.33 -9.70 -14.85
C ASP A 278 -4.10 -10.59 -14.58
N SER A 279 -3.76 -11.39 -15.60
CA SER A 279 -2.63 -12.31 -15.53
C SER A 279 -1.25 -11.63 -15.53
N ASN A 280 -1.15 -10.31 -15.71
CA ASN A 280 0.11 -9.60 -15.52
C ASN A 280 0.42 -9.43 -14.03
N MET A 281 -0.61 -9.43 -13.18
CA MET A 281 -0.48 -9.38 -11.72
C MET A 281 0.25 -8.12 -11.23
N MET A 282 -0.05 -6.95 -11.81
CA MET A 282 0.62 -5.68 -11.48
C MET A 282 -0.30 -4.56 -10.97
N ARG A 283 -1.63 -4.69 -11.17
CA ARG A 283 -2.65 -3.79 -10.60
C ARG A 283 -3.48 -4.51 -9.56
N TYR A 284 -3.56 -3.92 -8.37
CA TYR A 284 -4.23 -4.47 -7.20
C TYR A 284 -5.23 -3.47 -6.62
N PRO A 285 -6.44 -3.29 -7.21
CA PRO A 285 -7.53 -2.63 -6.53
C PRO A 285 -7.78 -3.29 -5.16
N GLY A 286 -8.32 -2.50 -4.22
CA GLY A 286 -8.34 -2.83 -2.80
C GLY A 286 -9.67 -2.51 -2.15
N SER A 287 -9.95 -3.19 -1.05
CA SER A 287 -11.14 -2.99 -0.22
C SER A 287 -10.74 -2.99 1.24
N MET A 288 -11.45 -2.22 2.04
CA MET A 288 -11.12 -1.94 3.43
C MET A 288 -12.36 -1.97 4.30
N ARG A 289 -12.27 -2.61 5.47
CA ARG A 289 -13.35 -2.70 6.47
C ARG A 289 -12.79 -2.46 7.87
N LEU A 290 -13.62 -1.89 8.74
CA LEU A 290 -13.33 -1.88 10.17
C LEU A 290 -13.91 -3.14 10.81
N GLN A 291 -13.20 -3.65 11.81
CA GLN A 291 -13.65 -4.74 12.66
C GLN A 291 -13.17 -4.50 14.10
N ALA A 292 -13.63 -5.35 15.03
CA ALA A 292 -13.27 -5.26 16.44
C ALA A 292 -11.75 -5.05 16.67
N GLY A 293 -11.43 -4.17 17.62
CA GLY A 293 -10.05 -3.83 17.98
C GLY A 293 -9.26 -5.04 18.51
N GLY A 294 -8.16 -5.39 17.83
CA GLY A 294 -7.30 -6.53 18.14
C GLY A 294 -7.78 -7.87 17.58
N GLN A 295 -8.87 -7.91 16.80
CA GLN A 295 -9.29 -9.09 16.08
C GLN A 295 -8.39 -9.30 14.85
N GLU A 296 -7.68 -10.42 14.79
CA GLU A 296 -6.81 -10.79 13.65
C GLU A 296 -7.59 -11.49 12.53
N ILE A 297 -8.53 -12.36 12.86
CA ILE A 297 -9.31 -13.09 11.85
C ILE A 297 -10.25 -12.10 11.16
N ILE A 298 -10.19 -12.02 9.84
CA ILE A 298 -11.08 -11.14 9.07
C ILE A 298 -12.52 -11.65 9.24
N GLU A 299 -13.44 -10.76 9.56
CA GLU A 299 -14.85 -11.11 9.71
C GLU A 299 -15.39 -11.78 8.42
N THR A 300 -16.13 -12.89 8.57
CA THR A 300 -16.54 -13.78 7.48
C THR A 300 -17.36 -13.08 6.40
N ALA A 301 -18.38 -12.30 6.78
CA ALA A 301 -19.22 -11.58 5.84
C ALA A 301 -18.43 -10.48 5.11
N GLU A 302 -17.55 -9.78 5.83
CA GLU A 302 -16.69 -8.74 5.26
C GLU A 302 -15.64 -9.32 4.31
N LEU A 303 -14.96 -10.42 4.68
CA LEU A 303 -14.04 -11.14 3.80
C LEU A 303 -14.76 -11.62 2.54
N CYS A 304 -15.95 -12.22 2.70
CA CYS A 304 -16.77 -12.65 1.57
C CYS A 304 -17.05 -11.48 0.62
N SER A 305 -17.47 -10.33 1.16
CA SER A 305 -17.75 -9.14 0.33
C SER A 305 -16.52 -8.62 -0.41
N MET A 306 -15.37 -8.50 0.28
CA MET A 306 -14.15 -7.97 -0.31
C MET A 306 -13.57 -8.91 -1.38
N VAL A 307 -13.67 -10.23 -1.19
CA VAL A 307 -13.28 -11.22 -2.20
C VAL A 307 -14.18 -11.13 -3.42
N GLN A 308 -15.50 -10.96 -3.24
CA GLN A 308 -16.43 -10.79 -4.36
C GLN A 308 -16.14 -9.53 -5.17
N GLU A 309 -15.79 -8.42 -4.51
CA GLU A 309 -15.34 -7.19 -5.18
C GLU A 309 -14.11 -7.45 -6.07
N ARG A 310 -13.08 -8.15 -5.54
CA ARG A 310 -11.88 -8.52 -6.33
C ARG A 310 -12.16 -9.46 -7.49
N LEU A 311 -13.08 -10.41 -7.31
CA LEU A 311 -13.48 -11.32 -8.38
C LEU A 311 -14.21 -10.58 -9.50
N ARG A 312 -15.05 -9.59 -9.18
CA ARG A 312 -15.72 -8.74 -10.17
C ARG A 312 -14.70 -7.88 -10.92
N ASP A 313 -13.76 -7.27 -10.20
CA ASP A 313 -12.69 -6.48 -10.80
C ASP A 313 -11.92 -7.30 -11.86
N TRP A 314 -11.57 -8.55 -11.52
CA TRP A 314 -10.96 -9.51 -12.45
C TRP A 314 -11.89 -9.83 -13.63
N SER A 315 -13.13 -10.21 -13.35
CA SER A 315 -14.09 -10.62 -14.39
C SER A 315 -14.28 -9.52 -15.43
N GLU A 316 -14.40 -8.27 -15.00
CA GLU A 316 -14.53 -7.11 -15.88
C GLU A 316 -13.30 -6.90 -16.77
N GLU A 317 -12.09 -7.07 -16.23
CA GLU A 317 -10.84 -6.93 -17.01
C GLU A 317 -10.63 -8.13 -17.96
N ASN A 318 -11.27 -9.27 -17.70
CA ASN A 318 -11.13 -10.51 -18.45
C ASN A 318 -12.41 -10.88 -19.22
N ASN A 319 -13.10 -9.89 -19.79
CA ASN A 319 -14.25 -10.06 -20.69
C ASN A 319 -15.41 -10.90 -20.10
N GLY A 320 -15.69 -10.71 -18.81
CA GLY A 320 -16.72 -11.45 -18.09
C GLY A 320 -16.32 -12.84 -17.62
N ALA A 321 -15.07 -13.27 -17.84
CA ALA A 321 -14.58 -14.57 -17.40
C ALA A 321 -14.14 -14.55 -15.93
N TRP A 322 -14.66 -15.49 -15.14
CA TRP A 322 -14.22 -15.71 -13.77
C TRP A 322 -12.88 -16.48 -13.73
N PRO A 323 -12.00 -16.19 -12.75
CA PRO A 323 -10.79 -16.98 -12.55
C PRO A 323 -11.17 -18.40 -12.10
N GLU A 324 -10.40 -19.41 -12.47
CA GLU A 324 -10.59 -20.80 -12.04
C GLU A 324 -9.79 -21.13 -10.78
N ASN A 325 -8.69 -20.41 -10.58
CA ASN A 325 -7.77 -20.59 -9.47
C ASN A 325 -7.59 -19.30 -8.68
N MET A 326 -7.28 -19.43 -7.40
CA MET A 326 -6.93 -18.30 -6.54
C MET A 326 -5.71 -18.63 -5.71
N LEU A 327 -4.71 -17.73 -5.76
CA LEU A 327 -3.59 -17.73 -4.83
C LEU A 327 -3.79 -16.61 -3.82
N PHE A 328 -4.05 -16.95 -2.57
CA PHE A 328 -4.40 -16.01 -1.51
C PHE A 328 -3.27 -15.90 -0.49
N TYR A 329 -2.66 -14.71 -0.35
CA TYR A 329 -1.60 -14.43 0.62
C TYR A 329 -2.13 -13.62 1.81
N ARG A 330 -1.97 -14.15 3.03
CA ARG A 330 -2.48 -13.54 4.29
C ARG A 330 -1.31 -13.17 5.22
N ASP A 331 -1.06 -11.89 5.47
CA ASP A 331 -0.01 -11.38 6.41
C ASP A 331 -0.58 -11.10 7.81
N GLY A 332 0.24 -11.14 8.87
CA GLY A 332 -0.21 -10.74 10.22
C GLY A 332 -0.72 -11.87 11.13
N VAL A 333 -0.89 -13.08 10.60
CA VAL A 333 -1.41 -14.23 11.37
C VAL A 333 -0.28 -15.06 11.98
N SER A 334 -0.39 -15.38 13.27
CA SER A 334 0.51 -16.29 13.98
C SER A 334 0.09 -17.76 13.85
N GLU A 335 1.01 -18.70 14.14
CA GLU A 335 0.72 -20.15 14.08
C GLU A 335 -0.49 -20.56 14.94
N SER A 336 -0.66 -19.94 16.11
CA SER A 336 -1.81 -20.18 17.00
C SER A 336 -3.18 -19.88 16.38
N GLN A 337 -3.21 -19.10 15.29
CA GLN A 337 -4.43 -18.67 14.61
C GLN A 337 -4.68 -19.46 13.32
N PHE A 338 -3.80 -20.37 12.91
CA PHE A 338 -3.95 -21.14 11.67
C PHE A 338 -5.25 -21.96 11.64
N ALA A 339 -5.62 -22.56 12.77
CA ALA A 339 -6.88 -23.30 12.89
C ALA A 339 -8.10 -22.39 12.65
N ALA A 340 -8.06 -21.15 13.15
CA ALA A 340 -9.13 -20.19 12.95
C ALA A 340 -9.21 -19.71 11.49
N CYS A 341 -8.08 -19.49 10.81
CA CYS A 341 -8.08 -19.21 9.36
C CYS A 341 -8.69 -20.37 8.56
N LYS A 342 -8.32 -21.62 8.88
CA LYS A 342 -8.88 -22.82 8.23
C LYS A 342 -10.38 -22.96 8.48
N ALA A 343 -10.86 -22.63 9.68
CA ALA A 343 -12.26 -22.77 10.04
C ALA A 343 -13.15 -21.61 9.55
N LYS A 344 -12.60 -20.40 9.38
CA LYS A 344 -13.39 -19.19 9.09
C LYS A 344 -13.05 -18.56 7.74
N GLU A 345 -11.79 -18.21 7.48
CA GLU A 345 -11.41 -17.44 6.30
C GLU A 345 -11.43 -18.29 5.01
N ILE A 346 -10.90 -19.51 5.04
CA ILE A 346 -10.85 -20.40 3.87
C ILE A 346 -12.27 -20.75 3.37
N PRO A 347 -13.22 -21.18 4.22
CA PRO A 347 -14.60 -21.41 3.80
C PRO A 347 -15.26 -20.13 3.29
N ALA A 348 -15.04 -18.98 3.94
CA ALA A 348 -15.61 -17.71 3.51
C ALA A 348 -15.18 -17.33 2.08
N ILE A 349 -13.91 -17.52 1.73
CA ILE A 349 -13.38 -17.28 0.38
C ILE A 349 -14.03 -18.21 -0.65
N LYS A 350 -14.14 -19.51 -0.33
CA LYS A 350 -14.77 -20.50 -1.22
C LYS A 350 -16.25 -20.20 -1.42
N ASP A 351 -16.96 -19.87 -0.35
CA ASP A 351 -18.38 -19.51 -0.39
C ASP A 351 -18.61 -18.22 -1.19
N ALA A 352 -17.74 -17.22 -1.02
CA ALA A 352 -17.78 -15.98 -1.77
C ALA A 352 -17.72 -16.25 -3.29
N TYR A 353 -16.77 -17.08 -3.71
CA TYR A 353 -16.62 -17.52 -5.09
C TYR A 353 -17.83 -18.32 -5.56
N LYS A 354 -18.25 -19.35 -4.82
CA LYS A 354 -19.37 -20.23 -5.17
C LYS A 354 -20.69 -19.47 -5.30
N LYS A 355 -20.93 -18.46 -4.45
CA LYS A 355 -22.12 -17.59 -4.55
C LYS A 355 -22.16 -16.82 -5.87
N LEU A 356 -21.01 -16.33 -6.35
CA LEU A 356 -20.89 -15.57 -7.61
C LEU A 356 -20.90 -16.46 -8.84
N THR A 357 -20.12 -17.54 -8.85
CA THR A 357 -19.80 -18.30 -10.07
C THR A 357 -20.59 -19.59 -10.19
N LYS A 358 -21.22 -20.05 -9.10
CA LYS A 358 -21.84 -21.37 -8.95
C LYS A 358 -20.87 -22.54 -9.17
N ARG A 359 -19.56 -22.29 -9.03
CA ARG A 359 -18.47 -23.27 -9.20
C ARG A 359 -17.65 -23.37 -7.93
N ASP A 360 -16.91 -24.47 -7.79
CA ASP A 360 -15.93 -24.62 -6.70
C ASP A 360 -14.58 -24.00 -7.11
N LEU A 361 -13.93 -23.35 -6.14
CA LEU A 361 -12.67 -22.64 -6.34
C LEU A 361 -11.47 -23.56 -6.07
N LYS A 362 -10.48 -23.57 -6.96
CA LYS A 362 -9.14 -24.10 -6.67
C LYS A 362 -8.33 -23.06 -5.91
N LEU A 363 -8.45 -23.08 -4.58
CA LEU A 363 -7.80 -22.12 -3.69
C LEU A 363 -6.46 -22.68 -3.18
N THR A 364 -5.39 -21.91 -3.34
CA THR A 364 -4.14 -22.09 -2.58
C THR A 364 -4.00 -20.93 -1.60
N PHE A 365 -3.98 -21.23 -0.30
CA PHE A 365 -3.99 -20.26 0.79
C PHE A 365 -2.66 -20.28 1.56
N VAL A 366 -1.97 -19.15 1.57
CA VAL A 366 -0.60 -19.02 2.08
C VAL A 366 -0.51 -17.92 3.13
N ILE A 367 -0.11 -18.26 4.36
CA ILE A 367 0.22 -17.29 5.41
C ILE A 367 1.61 -16.72 5.15
N CYS A 368 1.78 -15.40 5.33
CA CYS A 368 3.04 -14.68 5.22
C CYS A 368 3.52 -14.22 6.60
N GLY A 369 4.49 -14.92 7.17
CA GLY A 369 5.11 -14.55 8.45
C GLY A 369 6.34 -13.66 8.26
N LYS A 370 6.19 -12.34 8.32
CA LYS A 370 7.32 -11.38 8.18
C LYS A 370 8.05 -11.04 9.49
N ARG A 371 7.48 -11.41 10.63
CA ARG A 371 8.04 -11.16 11.97
C ARG A 371 8.17 -12.47 12.73
N HIS A 372 9.40 -12.96 12.88
CA HIS A 372 9.76 -14.16 13.62
C HIS A 372 11.23 -14.06 14.07
N ASN A 373 11.69 -15.04 14.85
CA ASN A 373 13.02 -15.03 15.47
C ASN A 373 14.10 -15.78 14.67
N THR A 374 13.73 -16.56 13.65
CA THR A 374 14.68 -17.26 12.77
C THR A 374 15.55 -16.30 11.95
N ARG A 375 16.87 -16.53 11.93
CA ARG A 375 17.85 -15.81 11.10
C ARG A 375 18.73 -16.81 10.37
N PHE A 376 19.21 -16.41 9.19
CA PHE A 376 20.10 -17.21 8.36
C PHE A 376 21.40 -16.46 8.17
N TYR A 377 22.51 -17.19 8.30
CA TYR A 377 23.86 -16.67 8.17
C TYR A 377 24.59 -17.47 7.09
N ALA A 378 25.40 -16.77 6.30
CA ALA A 378 26.17 -17.42 5.25
C ALA A 378 27.37 -18.16 5.86
N MET A 379 27.56 -19.41 5.45
CA MET A 379 28.79 -20.17 5.76
C MET A 379 29.94 -19.82 4.80
N LYS A 380 29.61 -19.30 3.61
CA LYS A 380 30.55 -18.99 2.53
C LYS A 380 30.41 -17.53 2.11
N LYS A 381 31.54 -16.87 1.84
CA LYS A 381 31.55 -15.45 1.45
C LYS A 381 30.84 -15.22 0.12
N GLU A 382 30.87 -16.21 -0.78
CA GLU A 382 30.28 -16.18 -2.11
C GLU A 382 28.75 -16.13 -2.06
N ASP A 383 28.15 -16.56 -0.96
CA ASP A 383 26.70 -16.49 -0.73
C ASP A 383 26.26 -15.13 -0.18
N THR A 384 27.21 -14.23 0.09
CA THR A 384 26.98 -12.84 0.54
C THR A 384 27.22 -11.84 -0.59
N TYR A 385 27.00 -10.55 -0.32
CA TYR A 385 27.30 -9.47 -1.27
C TYR A 385 28.01 -8.31 -0.61
N GLY A 386 28.78 -7.58 -1.43
CA GLY A 386 29.49 -6.38 -1.04
C GLY A 386 28.56 -5.18 -0.87
N GLU A 387 28.95 -4.29 0.03
CA GLU A 387 28.35 -2.99 0.23
C GLU A 387 29.47 -1.96 0.38
N LYS A 388 29.29 -0.78 -0.24
CA LYS A 388 30.29 0.29 -0.19
C LYS A 388 30.09 1.08 1.09
N PHE A 389 31.08 1.02 1.96
CA PHE A 389 31.13 1.80 3.20
C PHE A 389 32.11 2.95 3.03
N LYS A 390 31.75 4.13 3.54
CA LYS A 390 32.68 5.26 3.62
C LYS A 390 33.49 5.10 4.90
N ILE A 391 34.78 4.83 4.77
CA ILE A 391 35.72 4.59 5.87
C ILE A 391 36.92 5.51 5.61
N ASP A 392 37.24 6.37 6.59
CA ASP A 392 38.35 7.33 6.51
C ASP A 392 38.32 8.26 5.28
N GLY A 393 37.11 8.57 4.79
CA GLY A 393 36.92 9.42 3.60
C GLY A 393 36.78 8.65 2.29
N ASP A 394 37.25 7.39 2.23
CA ASP A 394 37.25 6.55 1.04
C ASP A 394 36.11 5.53 1.04
N PHE A 395 35.65 5.14 -0.16
CA PHE A 395 34.68 4.07 -0.32
C PHE A 395 35.38 2.71 -0.39
N LYS A 396 35.18 1.87 0.62
CA LYS A 396 35.66 0.48 0.67
C LYS A 396 34.48 -0.48 0.50
N GLU A 397 34.64 -1.50 -0.34
CA GLU A 397 33.64 -2.55 -0.51
C GLU A 397 33.89 -3.67 0.50
N MET A 398 32.91 -3.95 1.35
CA MET A 398 32.97 -5.01 2.36
C MET A 398 31.72 -5.87 2.30
N SER A 399 31.83 -7.15 2.67
CA SER A 399 30.64 -7.99 2.83
C SER A 399 29.74 -7.38 3.91
N ASN A 400 28.44 -7.31 3.64
CA ASN A 400 27.47 -6.86 4.64
C ASN A 400 26.95 -8.01 5.54
N GLY A 401 27.52 -9.22 5.38
CA GLY A 401 27.22 -10.40 6.18
C GLY A 401 25.87 -11.05 5.91
N ASN A 402 25.03 -10.48 5.03
CA ASN A 402 23.73 -11.05 4.67
C ASN A 402 23.83 -11.97 3.45
N LEU A 403 22.97 -12.98 3.41
CA LEU A 403 22.80 -13.86 2.26
C LEU A 403 22.24 -13.09 1.06
N LYS A 404 22.64 -13.47 -0.15
CA LYS A 404 22.10 -12.92 -1.41
C LYS A 404 20.57 -13.07 -1.47
N PRO A 405 19.85 -12.17 -2.14
CA PRO A 405 18.42 -12.34 -2.37
C PRO A 405 18.13 -13.62 -3.17
N GLY A 406 17.00 -14.26 -2.88
CA GLY A 406 16.59 -15.53 -3.47
C GLY A 406 16.78 -16.74 -2.57
N LEU A 407 17.38 -16.58 -1.38
CA LEU A 407 17.53 -17.69 -0.42
C LEU A 407 16.17 -18.36 -0.16
N ILE A 408 16.13 -19.69 -0.32
CA ILE A 408 15.01 -20.52 0.06
C ILE A 408 15.49 -21.68 0.94
N VAL A 409 14.76 -21.90 2.04
CA VAL A 409 14.97 -23.03 2.96
C VAL A 409 13.64 -23.78 3.11
N THR A 410 13.65 -25.05 2.74
CA THR A 410 12.46 -25.93 2.69
C THR A 410 12.53 -27.11 3.65
N ASP A 411 13.68 -27.35 4.27
CA ASP A 411 13.96 -28.57 5.03
C ASP A 411 14.67 -28.25 6.36
N VAL A 412 14.75 -29.26 7.24
CA VAL A 412 15.41 -29.26 8.56
C VAL A 412 14.69 -28.41 9.62
N ILE A 413 14.42 -27.14 9.34
CA ILE A 413 13.78 -26.18 10.27
C ILE A 413 12.36 -25.79 9.84
N THR A 414 11.76 -26.61 8.99
CA THR A 414 10.43 -26.45 8.40
C THR A 414 9.47 -27.51 8.94
N ASN A 415 8.17 -27.23 8.85
CA ASN A 415 7.13 -28.15 9.31
C ASN A 415 6.66 -29.05 8.17
N LYS A 416 6.35 -30.31 8.48
CA LYS A 416 5.72 -31.24 7.52
C LYS A 416 4.26 -30.90 7.25
N SER A 417 3.55 -30.42 8.28
CA SER A 417 2.13 -30.06 8.20
C SER A 417 1.82 -28.89 9.15
N PRO A 418 1.35 -27.73 8.65
CA PRO A 418 1.23 -27.39 7.22
C PRO A 418 2.61 -27.28 6.54
N PRO A 419 2.73 -27.63 5.25
CA PRO A 419 3.96 -27.39 4.49
C PRO A 419 4.35 -25.91 4.52
N ASN A 420 5.64 -25.63 4.69
CA ASN A 420 6.13 -24.26 4.79
C ASN A 420 7.53 -24.10 4.17
N PHE A 421 7.96 -22.84 4.03
CA PHE A 421 9.31 -22.49 3.56
C PHE A 421 9.70 -21.09 4.01
N PHE A 422 11.00 -20.84 4.17
CA PHE A 422 11.55 -19.50 4.34
C PHE A 422 12.03 -18.95 3.00
N LEU A 423 11.82 -17.66 2.75
CA LEU A 423 12.30 -16.96 1.57
C LEU A 423 12.88 -15.58 1.91
N GLN A 424 14.14 -15.35 1.53
CA GLN A 424 14.77 -14.03 1.55
C GLN A 424 14.76 -13.40 0.16
N SER A 425 13.65 -12.79 -0.23
CA SER A 425 13.50 -12.20 -1.58
C SER A 425 14.22 -10.87 -1.81
N HIS A 426 14.75 -10.24 -0.76
CA HIS A 426 15.22 -8.86 -0.78
C HIS A 426 16.69 -8.72 -0.39
N ARG A 427 17.28 -7.59 -0.80
CA ARG A 427 18.57 -7.12 -0.32
C ARG A 427 18.40 -6.41 1.03
N ALA A 428 19.08 -6.90 2.07
CA ALA A 428 19.14 -6.21 3.35
C ALA A 428 20.07 -5.00 3.24
N ILE A 429 19.53 -3.80 3.46
CA ILE A 429 20.31 -2.54 3.43
C ILE A 429 20.97 -2.27 4.79
N LYS A 430 20.35 -2.72 5.87
CA LYS A 430 20.85 -2.49 7.23
C LYS A 430 20.45 -3.63 8.15
N GLY A 431 21.39 -4.04 9.00
CA GLY A 431 21.21 -5.11 9.97
C GLY A 431 21.09 -6.49 9.32
N THR A 432 20.65 -7.47 10.10
CA THR A 432 20.43 -8.84 9.64
C THR A 432 19.06 -8.97 8.99
N ALA A 433 19.00 -9.55 7.79
CA ALA A 433 17.76 -9.77 7.07
C ALA A 433 16.82 -10.70 7.84
N ARG A 434 15.52 -10.48 7.61
CA ARG A 434 14.46 -11.39 8.05
C ARG A 434 13.87 -12.05 6.82
N SER A 435 14.07 -13.36 6.69
CA SER A 435 13.52 -14.16 5.61
C SER A 435 12.08 -14.52 5.93
N ALA A 436 11.11 -14.05 5.14
CA ALA A 436 9.70 -14.29 5.44
C ALA A 436 9.38 -15.80 5.45
N HIS A 437 8.55 -16.23 6.41
CA HIS A 437 8.16 -17.62 6.63
C HIS A 437 6.75 -17.86 6.08
N TYR A 438 6.64 -18.68 5.04
CA TYR A 438 5.38 -18.93 4.34
C TYR A 438 4.80 -20.28 4.72
N HIS A 439 3.54 -20.33 5.17
CA HIS A 439 2.84 -21.57 5.50
C HIS A 439 1.66 -21.80 4.56
N ILE A 440 1.59 -22.97 3.95
CA ILE A 440 0.54 -23.34 3.01
C ILE A 440 -0.55 -24.08 3.79
N LEU A 441 -1.65 -23.38 4.07
CA LEU A 441 -2.76 -23.98 4.82
C LEU A 441 -3.69 -24.80 3.93
N GLU A 442 -3.74 -24.47 2.63
CA GLU A 442 -4.45 -25.21 1.60
C GLU A 442 -3.73 -25.07 0.25
N ASP A 443 -3.65 -26.14 -0.53
CA ASP A 443 -3.09 -26.15 -1.89
C ASP A 443 -4.06 -26.83 -2.86
N GLY A 444 -5.21 -26.19 -3.10
CA GLY A 444 -6.23 -26.66 -4.04
C GLY A 444 -5.81 -26.56 -5.51
N MET A 445 -4.76 -25.79 -5.83
CA MET A 445 -4.16 -25.74 -7.17
C MET A 445 -3.19 -26.90 -7.44
N GLY A 446 -2.66 -27.55 -6.40
CA GLY A 446 -1.69 -28.64 -6.52
C GLY A 446 -0.28 -28.19 -6.93
N LEU A 447 0.10 -26.95 -6.61
CA LEU A 447 1.40 -26.36 -6.99
C LEU A 447 2.56 -26.95 -6.16
N LYS A 448 2.33 -27.43 -4.94
CA LYS A 448 3.39 -27.84 -4.00
C LYS A 448 4.32 -26.69 -3.59
N VAL A 449 5.11 -26.92 -2.54
CA VAL A 449 6.05 -25.93 -1.97
C VAL A 449 6.98 -25.35 -3.02
N HIS A 450 7.53 -26.20 -3.88
CA HIS A 450 8.52 -25.81 -4.90
C HIS A 450 8.00 -24.75 -5.89
N TRP A 451 6.78 -24.89 -6.40
CA TRP A 451 6.23 -23.93 -7.36
C TRP A 451 5.65 -22.70 -6.64
N ILE A 452 5.03 -22.88 -5.48
CA ILE A 452 4.54 -21.76 -4.65
C ILE A 452 5.71 -20.83 -4.28
N SER A 453 6.86 -21.37 -3.87
CA SER A 453 8.03 -20.55 -3.51
C SER A 453 8.61 -19.78 -4.70
N GLN A 454 8.58 -20.37 -5.90
CA GLN A 454 9.01 -19.69 -7.12
C GLN A 454 8.05 -18.56 -7.51
N ILE A 455 6.74 -18.82 -7.51
CA ILE A 455 5.73 -17.77 -7.74
C ILE A 455 5.89 -16.65 -6.70
N THR A 456 6.06 -17.00 -5.43
CA THR A 456 6.27 -16.04 -4.34
C THR A 456 7.49 -15.17 -4.60
N MET A 457 8.62 -15.76 -5.01
CA MET A 457 9.83 -15.02 -5.37
C MET A 457 9.59 -14.05 -6.52
N GLN A 458 8.92 -14.48 -7.59
CA GLN A 458 8.60 -13.60 -8.73
C GLN A 458 7.70 -12.42 -8.28
N LEU A 459 6.65 -12.71 -7.51
CA LEU A 459 5.71 -11.70 -6.99
C LEU A 459 6.35 -10.73 -5.99
N CYS A 460 7.48 -11.08 -5.35
CA CYS A 460 8.23 -10.11 -4.52
C CYS A 460 8.84 -8.95 -5.33
N TYR A 461 8.84 -9.04 -6.66
CA TYR A 461 9.27 -7.96 -7.57
C TYR A 461 8.08 -7.27 -8.26
N ALA A 462 6.85 -7.67 -7.93
CA ALA A 462 5.63 -7.00 -8.40
C ALA A 462 5.24 -5.77 -7.56
N PHE A 463 6.10 -5.33 -6.63
CA PHE A 463 5.84 -4.12 -5.84
C PHE A 463 6.17 -2.86 -6.65
N CYS A 464 5.18 -2.39 -7.42
CA CYS A 464 5.31 -1.36 -8.46
C CYS A 464 5.78 0.04 -7.99
N ARG A 465 5.95 0.25 -6.69
CA ARG A 465 6.32 1.54 -6.08
C ARG A 465 7.83 1.72 -5.86
N ALA A 466 8.64 0.68 -6.06
CA ALA A 466 10.07 0.74 -5.85
C ALA A 466 10.82 -0.18 -6.82
N THR A 467 12.11 0.12 -7.07
CA THR A 467 12.99 -0.71 -7.89
C THR A 467 13.83 -1.70 -7.07
N THR A 468 13.16 -2.39 -6.14
CA THR A 468 13.77 -3.43 -5.31
C THR A 468 12.78 -4.56 -5.11
N GLY A 469 13.28 -5.79 -5.06
CA GLY A 469 12.57 -6.92 -4.50
C GLY A 469 12.24 -6.62 -3.04
N VAL A 470 10.97 -6.76 -2.68
CA VAL A 470 10.49 -6.52 -1.31
C VAL A 470 10.67 -7.75 -0.44
N SER A 471 10.66 -7.58 0.88
CA SER A 471 11.03 -8.62 1.85
C SER A 471 10.00 -9.73 2.04
N TYR A 472 8.81 -9.55 1.50
CA TYR A 472 7.75 -10.55 1.43
C TYR A 472 6.84 -10.23 0.25
N VAL A 473 5.99 -11.18 -0.13
CA VAL A 473 5.18 -11.16 -1.35
C VAL A 473 4.38 -9.86 -1.54
N ALA A 474 4.48 -9.24 -2.72
CA ALA A 474 3.94 -7.91 -2.98
C ALA A 474 2.41 -7.78 -2.72
N PRO A 475 1.53 -8.72 -3.12
CA PRO A 475 0.11 -8.67 -2.77
C PRO A 475 -0.16 -8.41 -1.29
N ALA A 476 0.49 -9.16 -0.40
CA ALA A 476 0.34 -8.99 1.04
C ALA A 476 0.93 -7.65 1.52
N TYR A 477 2.04 -7.22 0.93
CA TYR A 477 2.64 -5.91 1.26
C TYR A 477 1.76 -4.73 0.81
N ILE A 478 1.10 -4.86 -0.35
CA ILE A 478 0.15 -3.85 -0.85
C ILE A 478 -1.06 -3.77 0.08
N ALA A 479 -1.56 -4.89 0.61
CA ALA A 479 -2.61 -4.92 1.63
C ALA A 479 -2.16 -4.22 2.94
N ASP A 480 -0.96 -4.49 3.44
CA ASP A 480 -0.39 -3.81 4.62
C ASP A 480 -0.32 -2.28 4.41
N ARG A 481 0.17 -1.83 3.24
CA ARG A 481 0.16 -0.39 2.90
C ARG A 481 -1.26 0.20 2.88
N MET A 482 -2.26 -0.59 2.51
CA MET A 482 -3.66 -0.19 2.55
C MET A 482 -4.17 -0.08 3.98
N CYS A 483 -3.86 -1.05 4.85
CA CYS A 483 -4.16 -0.98 6.28
C CYS A 483 -3.53 0.28 6.93
N GLU A 484 -2.27 0.60 6.59
CA GLU A 484 -1.64 1.85 7.02
C GLU A 484 -2.41 3.10 6.56
N ARG A 485 -2.95 3.10 5.33
CA ARG A 485 -3.80 4.18 4.83
C ARG A 485 -5.10 4.28 5.64
N GLY A 486 -5.76 3.17 5.94
CA GLY A 486 -6.99 3.16 6.75
C GLY A 486 -6.78 3.71 8.14
N ARG A 487 -5.67 3.36 8.79
CA ARG A 487 -5.28 3.96 10.09
C ARG A 487 -5.04 5.46 10.01
N ASN A 488 -4.53 5.96 8.87
CA ASN A 488 -4.42 7.41 8.66
C ASN A 488 -5.80 8.08 8.60
N TYR A 489 -6.83 7.45 8.03
CA TYR A 489 -8.18 8.01 8.03
C TYR A 489 -8.77 8.13 9.45
N LEU A 490 -8.44 7.19 10.35
CA LEU A 490 -8.87 7.22 11.75
C LEU A 490 -8.03 8.14 12.63
N ARG A 491 -6.94 8.72 12.11
CA ARG A 491 -5.95 9.41 12.94
C ARG A 491 -6.51 10.63 13.66
N ALA A 492 -7.34 11.44 12.99
CA ALA A 492 -7.97 12.62 13.61
C ALA A 492 -8.81 12.21 14.84
N TRP A 493 -9.71 11.24 14.67
CA TRP A 493 -10.51 10.70 15.77
C TRP A 493 -9.66 10.04 16.88
N SER A 494 -8.60 9.34 16.49
CA SER A 494 -7.72 8.63 17.44
C SER A 494 -6.93 9.58 18.34
N LEU A 495 -6.63 10.79 17.86
CA LEU A 495 -5.80 11.78 18.55
C LEU A 495 -6.61 12.89 19.23
N SER A 496 -7.91 13.01 18.96
CA SER A 496 -8.82 14.01 19.53
C SER A 496 -9.63 13.43 20.70
N PRO A 497 -9.28 13.71 21.97
CA PRO A 497 -10.01 13.21 23.13
C PRO A 497 -11.47 13.67 23.20
N GLU A 498 -11.78 14.82 22.60
CA GLU A 498 -13.11 15.44 22.54
C GLU A 498 -14.03 14.81 21.50
N MET A 499 -13.49 14.11 20.49
CA MET A 499 -14.30 13.60 19.38
C MET A 499 -15.11 12.37 19.81
N GLU A 500 -16.41 12.37 19.57
CA GLU A 500 -17.30 11.22 19.77
C GLU A 500 -17.36 10.32 18.52
N PRO A 501 -17.67 9.02 18.65
CA PRO A 501 -18.00 8.31 19.89
C PRO A 501 -16.74 7.86 20.66
N LYS A 502 -16.86 7.64 21.97
CA LYS A 502 -15.83 7.01 22.82
C LYS A 502 -16.18 5.57 23.15
N PHE A 503 -15.16 4.70 23.13
CA PHE A 503 -15.31 3.36 23.64
C PHE A 503 -15.22 3.36 25.17
N ASP A 504 -16.38 3.27 25.83
CA ASP A 504 -16.49 3.03 27.26
C ASP A 504 -17.31 1.74 27.51
N PRO A 505 -16.65 0.58 27.62
CA PRO A 505 -17.34 -0.66 27.92
C PRO A 505 -17.71 -0.68 29.42
N GLN A 506 -18.78 0.01 29.81
CA GLN A 506 -19.22 0.00 31.22
C GLN A 506 -19.44 -1.45 31.71
N PRO A 507 -18.75 -1.89 32.79
CA PRO A 507 -18.99 -3.20 33.39
C PRO A 507 -20.34 -3.20 34.11
N LYS A 508 -21.06 -4.33 34.07
CA LYS A 508 -22.24 -4.52 34.94
C LYS A 508 -21.80 -4.41 36.39
N LYS A 509 -22.67 -3.91 37.27
CA LYS A 509 -22.42 -3.89 38.70
C LYS A 509 -23.08 -5.13 39.34
N ASP A 510 -22.36 -5.81 40.23
CA ASP A 510 -22.91 -6.90 41.03
C ASP A 510 -23.99 -6.38 42.01
N HIS A 511 -24.68 -7.27 42.71
CA HIS A 511 -25.67 -6.89 43.73
C HIS A 511 -25.12 -6.02 44.87
N LYS A 512 -23.78 -5.90 44.99
CA LYS A 512 -23.07 -5.04 45.96
C LYS A 512 -22.53 -3.76 45.32
N GLY A 513 -22.91 -3.45 44.07
CA GLY A 513 -22.50 -2.24 43.36
C GLY A 513 -21.07 -2.27 42.80
N ARG A 514 -20.35 -3.40 42.87
CA ARG A 514 -18.97 -3.53 42.39
C ARG A 514 -18.95 -3.89 40.89
N PRO A 515 -18.00 -3.34 40.10
CA PRO A 515 -17.89 -3.67 38.69
C PRO A 515 -17.55 -5.16 38.50
N GLU A 516 -18.43 -5.88 37.83
CA GLU A 516 -18.24 -7.27 37.43
C GLU A 516 -17.25 -7.35 36.27
N ARG A 517 -16.33 -8.32 36.33
CA ARG A 517 -15.31 -8.51 35.29
C ARG A 517 -15.99 -8.92 33.98
N MET A 518 -15.80 -8.12 32.94
CA MET A 518 -16.31 -8.43 31.61
C MET A 518 -15.62 -9.67 31.04
N THR A 519 -16.40 -10.61 30.50
CA THR A 519 -15.84 -11.74 29.75
C THR A 519 -15.18 -11.26 28.47
N ARG A 520 -14.20 -12.02 27.97
CA ARG A 520 -13.51 -11.71 26.71
C ARG A 520 -14.51 -11.63 25.53
N GLU A 521 -15.44 -12.57 25.47
CA GLU A 521 -16.49 -12.61 24.44
C GLU A 521 -17.38 -11.37 24.45
N LEU A 522 -17.81 -10.91 25.63
CA LEU A 522 -18.62 -9.69 25.75
C LEU A 522 -17.81 -8.44 25.36
N LEU A 523 -16.53 -8.38 25.73
CA LEU A 523 -15.65 -7.27 25.35
C LEU A 523 -15.43 -7.23 23.83
N ASP A 524 -15.18 -8.38 23.21
CA ASP A 524 -14.98 -8.48 21.76
C ASP A 524 -16.28 -8.11 21.01
N LYS A 525 -17.44 -8.50 21.53
CA LYS A 525 -18.76 -8.04 21.03
C LYS A 525 -18.91 -6.52 21.10
N LYS A 526 -18.64 -5.91 22.27
CA LYS A 526 -18.71 -4.44 22.42
C LYS A 526 -17.76 -3.71 21.46
N LYS A 527 -16.55 -4.25 21.25
CA LYS A 527 -15.60 -3.68 20.28
C LYS A 527 -16.10 -3.79 18.84
N GLN A 528 -16.79 -4.87 18.51
CA GLN A 528 -17.40 -5.06 17.19
C GLN A 528 -18.52 -4.04 16.97
N GLU A 529 -19.44 -3.89 17.94
CA GLU A 529 -20.50 -2.87 17.91
C GLU A 529 -19.90 -1.46 17.75
N PHE A 530 -18.81 -1.16 18.46
CA PHE A 530 -18.12 0.12 18.35
C PHE A 530 -17.45 0.34 16.99
N ALA A 531 -16.86 -0.71 16.39
CA ALA A 531 -16.31 -0.62 15.04
C ALA A 531 -17.41 -0.32 14.01
N GLU A 532 -18.60 -0.92 14.18
CA GLU A 532 -19.78 -0.67 13.34
C GLU A 532 -20.31 0.76 13.50
N GLU A 533 -20.37 1.29 14.72
CA GLU A 533 -20.72 2.69 14.99
C GLU A 533 -19.75 3.65 14.28
N LEU A 534 -18.44 3.40 14.38
CA LEU A 534 -17.43 4.21 13.69
C LEU A 534 -17.57 4.16 12.17
N MET A 535 -17.92 3.01 11.59
CA MET A 535 -18.17 2.88 10.14
C MET A 535 -19.36 3.70 9.67
N GLN A 536 -20.40 3.81 10.51
CA GLN A 536 -21.60 4.59 10.19
C GLN A 536 -21.41 6.10 10.41
N ASN A 537 -20.43 6.48 11.23
CA ASN A 537 -20.10 7.88 11.49
C ASN A 537 -19.41 8.53 10.27
N THR A 538 -20.16 9.34 9.53
CA THR A 538 -19.67 10.00 8.31
C THR A 538 -18.56 11.04 8.56
N GLU A 539 -18.46 11.58 9.78
CA GLU A 539 -17.39 12.51 10.16
C GLU A 539 -16.07 11.79 10.39
N ILE A 540 -16.09 10.50 10.71
CA ILE A 540 -14.90 9.68 10.98
C ILE A 540 -14.55 8.85 9.73
N TRP A 541 -15.44 7.96 9.32
CA TRP A 541 -15.21 6.99 8.25
C TRP A 541 -15.70 7.45 6.86
N GLY A 542 -16.24 8.67 6.77
CA GLY A 542 -16.66 9.27 5.51
C GLY A 542 -18.04 8.80 5.05
N LYS A 543 -18.71 9.65 4.26
CA LYS A 543 -20.06 9.36 3.73
C LYS A 543 -20.10 8.32 2.60
N ASN A 544 -18.96 7.92 2.07
CA ASN A 544 -18.90 7.06 0.89
C ASN A 544 -19.17 5.58 1.23
N ALA A 545 -18.91 5.15 2.46
CA ALA A 545 -19.08 3.77 2.90
C ALA A 545 -20.56 3.34 3.03
N SER A 546 -21.50 4.29 2.98
CA SER A 546 -22.94 4.05 3.01
C SER A 546 -23.64 4.40 1.68
N ALA A 547 -22.89 4.88 0.67
CA ALA A 547 -23.44 5.32 -0.60
C ALA A 547 -23.37 4.22 -1.67
N ALA A 548 -24.51 3.96 -2.33
CA ALA A 548 -24.60 3.20 -3.59
C ALA A 548 -23.92 1.81 -3.58
N GLY A 549 -23.97 1.10 -2.45
CA GLY A 549 -23.47 -0.28 -2.32
C GLY A 549 -21.95 -0.43 -2.13
N SER A 550 -21.19 0.66 -2.04
CA SER A 550 -19.76 0.62 -1.70
C SER A 550 -19.55 0.71 -0.19
N LYS A 551 -18.81 -0.23 0.39
CA LYS A 551 -18.41 -0.21 1.81
C LYS A 551 -17.05 0.46 2.08
N ASN A 552 -16.38 0.96 1.04
CA ASN A 552 -15.09 1.64 1.18
C ASN A 552 -15.28 3.13 1.58
N PRO A 553 -14.37 3.71 2.39
CA PRO A 553 -14.51 5.08 2.88
C PRO A 553 -14.16 6.18 1.85
N TRP A 554 -13.44 5.83 0.77
CA TRP A 554 -13.03 6.77 -0.27
C TRP A 554 -14.09 6.95 -1.38
N SER A 555 -13.89 7.96 -2.22
CA SER A 555 -14.79 8.24 -3.34
C SER A 555 -14.89 7.06 -4.31
N LYS A 556 -16.11 6.73 -4.76
CA LYS A 556 -16.38 5.64 -5.71
C LYS A 556 -15.57 5.74 -7.00
N SER A 557 -15.23 6.96 -7.43
CA SER A 557 -14.39 7.21 -8.62
C SER A 557 -13.08 6.42 -8.63
N PHE A 558 -12.45 6.17 -7.46
CA PHE A 558 -11.24 5.35 -7.42
C PHE A 558 -11.47 3.87 -7.57
N SER A 559 -12.63 3.37 -7.15
CA SER A 559 -13.00 1.98 -7.35
C SER A 559 -13.20 1.69 -8.84
N ASP A 560 -13.84 2.62 -9.57
CA ASP A 560 -14.12 2.48 -11.00
C ASP A 560 -12.82 2.51 -11.85
N GLU A 561 -11.85 3.33 -11.45
CA GLU A 561 -10.56 3.44 -12.15
C GLU A 561 -9.59 2.27 -11.88
N LYS A 562 -9.88 1.44 -10.86
CA LYS A 562 -9.04 0.30 -10.42
C LYS A 562 -7.57 0.66 -10.18
N GLY A 563 -7.30 1.93 -9.85
CA GLY A 563 -5.97 2.45 -9.53
C GLY A 563 -5.55 2.13 -8.09
N MET A 564 -4.25 2.15 -7.83
CA MET A 564 -3.68 1.92 -6.49
C MET A 564 -3.40 3.24 -5.78
N PHE A 565 -4.43 4.08 -5.62
CA PHE A 565 -4.27 5.47 -5.15
C PHE A 565 -3.67 5.58 -3.73
N TRP A 566 -3.75 4.52 -2.92
CA TRP A 566 -3.18 4.48 -1.56
C TRP A 566 -1.68 4.18 -1.52
N LEU A 567 -1.09 3.70 -2.62
CA LEU A 567 0.37 3.56 -2.75
C LEU A 567 1.04 4.91 -3.01
#